data_AF-A0AB39JQX8-F1
#
_entry.id   AF-A0AB39JQX8-F1
#
_cell.length_a   1.000
_cell.length_b   1.000
_cell.length_c   1.000
_cell.angle_alpha   90.00
_cell.angle_beta   90.00
_cell.angle_gamma   90.00
#
_symmetry.space_group_name_H-M   'P 1'
#
loop_
_entity.id
_entity.type
_entity.pdbx_description
1 polymer ?
#
loop_
_entity_poly.entity_id
_entity_poly.type
_entity_poly.pdbx_seq_one_letter_code
_entity_poly.pdbx_strand_id
1 'polypeptide(L)' 'MFTMKFGSKKESTSPFADFIRNAKSEEKKRVYSEVLTEATKKQNQVMMAAQAKQA' A
#
# COMPACT_ATOMS: atom_id res chain seq x y z
N MET A 1 -10.83 -39.88 6.32
CA MET A 1 -9.81 -38.99 5.73
C MET A 1 -10.52 -37.99 4.85
N PHE A 2 -10.67 -36.73 5.29
CA PHE A 2 -11.30 -35.69 4.48
C PHE A 2 -10.22 -34.97 3.69
N THR A 3 -10.13 -35.26 2.39
CA THR A 3 -9.29 -34.50 1.46
C THR A 3 -10.05 -33.23 1.06
N MET A 4 -9.73 -32.12 1.71
CA MET A 4 -10.29 -30.82 1.38
C MET A 4 -9.69 -30.34 0.05
N LYS A 5 -10.43 -30.54 -1.04
CA LYS A 5 -10.04 -30.11 -2.39
C LYS A 5 -10.31 -28.60 -2.48
N PHE A 6 -9.28 -27.79 -2.25
CA PHE A 6 -9.31 -26.34 -2.50
C PHE A 6 -9.43 -26.11 -4.01
N GLY A 7 -10.65 -26.05 -4.50
CA GLY A 7 -10.93 -25.53 -5.84
C GLY A 7 -10.55 -24.06 -5.86
N SER A 8 -9.50 -23.71 -6.61
CA SER A 8 -9.08 -22.34 -6.85
C SER A 8 -10.14 -21.63 -7.69
N LYS A 9 -11.16 -21.09 -7.03
CA LYS A 9 -11.96 -20.03 -7.65
C LYS A 9 -10.97 -18.92 -7.99
N LYS A 10 -10.84 -18.57 -9.27
CA LYS A 10 -10.12 -17.37 -9.70
C LYS A 10 -10.90 -16.17 -9.16
N GLU A 11 -10.67 -15.83 -7.90
CA GLU A 11 -11.15 -14.58 -7.32
C GLU A 11 -10.51 -13.45 -8.13
N SER A 12 -11.35 -12.55 -8.63
CA SER A 12 -10.91 -11.29 -9.23
C SER A 12 -10.05 -10.57 -8.20
N THR A 13 -8.74 -10.72 -8.33
CA THR A 13 -7.79 -10.19 -7.36
C THR A 13 -7.66 -8.71 -7.68
N SER A 14 -7.90 -7.83 -6.70
CA SER A 14 -7.71 -6.40 -6.92
C SER A 14 -6.26 -6.15 -7.36
N PRO A 15 -5.98 -5.14 -8.22
CA PRO A 15 -4.60 -4.83 -8.61
C PRO A 15 -3.67 -4.63 -7.42
N PHE A 16 -4.19 -4.10 -6.31
CA PHE A 16 -3.46 -4.01 -5.05
C PHE A 16 -3.16 -5.38 -4.45
N ALA A 17 -4.16 -6.26 -4.32
CA ALA A 17 -3.92 -7.60 -3.80
C ALA A 17 -2.97 -8.41 -4.69
N ASP A 18 -3.02 -8.21 -6.01
CA ASP A 18 -2.11 -8.82 -6.97
C ASP A 18 -0.68 -8.31 -6.78
N PHE A 19 -0.50 -7.00 -6.63
CA PHE A 19 0.78 -6.39 -6.30
C PHE A 19 1.37 -6.94 -4.98
N ILE A 20 0.56 -7.03 -3.91
CA ILE A 20 1.02 -7.56 -2.63
C ILE A 20 1.47 -9.02 -2.76
N ARG A 21 0.73 -9.84 -3.50
CA ARG A 21 1.01 -11.27 -3.68
C ARG A 21 2.21 -11.51 -4.61
N ASN A 22 2.27 -10.80 -5.73
CA ASN A 22 3.09 -11.21 -6.87
C ASN A 22 4.25 -10.26 -7.21
N ALA A 23 4.27 -9.01 -6.70
CA ALA A 23 5.37 -8.09 -7.01
C ALA A 23 6.70 -8.52 -6.37
N LYS A 24 7.80 -8.21 -7.07
CA LYS A 24 9.17 -8.48 -6.59
C LYS A 24 9.52 -7.56 -5.41
N SER A 25 10.50 -7.99 -4.62
CA SER A 25 10.97 -7.21 -3.45
C SER A 25 11.39 -5.79 -3.82
N GLU A 26 12.13 -5.62 -4.93
CA GLU A 26 12.58 -4.30 -5.39
C GLU A 26 11.42 -3.38 -5.81
N GLU A 27 10.40 -3.95 -6.46
CA GLU A 27 9.19 -3.20 -6.85
C GLU A 27 8.40 -2.77 -5.62
N LYS A 28 8.24 -3.67 -4.64
CA LYS A 28 7.62 -3.36 -3.34
C LYS A 28 8.36 -2.25 -2.62
N LYS A 29 9.69 -2.36 -2.53
CA LYS A 29 10.54 -1.36 -1.87
C LYS A 29 10.40 0.00 -2.52
N ARG A 30 10.41 0.07 -3.85
CA ARG A 30 10.22 1.31 -4.60
C ARG A 30 8.86 1.95 -4.29
N VAL A 31 7.77 1.19 -4.46
CA VAL A 31 6.41 1.70 -4.24
C VAL A 31 6.20 2.13 -2.79
N TYR A 32 6.64 1.35 -1.81
CA TYR A 32 6.52 1.70 -0.40
C TYR A 32 7.32 2.95 -0.05
N SER A 33 8.55 3.08 -0.56
CA SER A 33 9.37 4.28 -0.35
C SER A 33 8.68 5.54 -0.89
N GLU A 34 8.07 5.45 -2.07
CA GLU A 34 7.35 6.56 -2.69
C GLU A 34 6.10 6.94 -1.88
N VAL A 35 5.29 5.95 -1.50
CA VAL A 35 4.08 6.16 -0.68
C VAL A 35 4.42 6.82 0.66
N LEU A 36 5.44 6.33 1.37
CA LEU A 36 5.86 6.92 2.65
C LEU A 36 6.38 8.35 2.49
N THR A 37 7.12 8.61 1.40
CA THR A 37 7.63 9.95 1.08
C THR A 37 6.48 10.93 0.86
N GLU A 38 5.51 10.56 0.02
CA GLU A 38 4.36 11.42 -0.30
C GLU A 38 3.43 11.61 0.90
N ALA A 39 3.22 10.56 1.71
CA ALA A 39 2.46 10.65 2.95
C ALA A 39 3.11 11.65 3.93
N THR A 40 4.44 11.57 4.10
CA THR A 40 5.20 12.49 4.96
C THR A 40 5.10 13.93 4.46
N LYS A 41 5.23 14.15 3.14
CA LYS A 41 5.06 15.49 2.55
C LYS A 41 3.68 16.08 2.85
N LYS A 42 2.62 15.30 2.66
CA LYS A 42 1.24 15.73 2.95
C LYS A 42 1.05 16.04 4.43
N GLN A 43 1.59 15.21 5.33
CA GLN A 43 1.55 15.47 6.77
C GLN A 43 2.22 16.79 7.11
N ASN A 44 3.42 17.05 6.59
CA ASN A 44 4.15 18.29 6.84
C ASN A 44 3.40 19.52 6.33
N GLN A 45 2.75 19.44 5.17
CA GLN A 45 1.90 20.52 4.66
C GLN A 45 0.77 20.87 5.63
N VAL A 46 0.10 19.87 6.20
CA VAL A 46 -0.96 20.07 7.20
C VAL A 46 -0.39 20.72 8.46
N MET A 47 0.77 20.25 8.94
CA MET A 47 1.43 20.82 10.13
C MET A 47 1.83 22.29 9.92
N MET A 48 2.42 22.62 8.78
CA MET A 48 2.79 24.01 8.44
C MET A 48 1.56 24.91 8.35
N ALA A 49 0.48 24.43 7.71
CA ALA A 49 -0.77 25.18 7.62
C ALA A 49 -1.41 25.41 9.01
N ALA A 50 -1.29 24.44 9.92
CA ALA A 50 -1.76 24.60 11.30
C ALA A 50 -0.90 25.61 12.08
N GLN A 51 0.42 25.57 11.94
CA GLN A 51 1.34 26.53 12.57
C GLN A 51 1.08 27.96 12.09
N ALA A 52 0.91 28.15 10.78
CA ALA A 52 0.64 29.47 10.21
C ALA A 52 -0.69 30.10 10.67
N LYS A 53 -1.66 29.28 11.11
CA LYS A 53 -2.93 29.78 11.68
C LYS A 53 -2.84 30.14 13.16
N GLN A 54 -1.79 29.69 13.85
CA GLN A 54 -1.58 29.94 15.29
C GLN A 54 -0.68 31.15 15.54
N ALA A 55 0.08 31.60 14.53
CA ALA A 55 0.89 32.82 14.54
C ALA A 55 0.05 34.05 14.18
#